data_AF-A0A8I0JEG7-F1
#
_entry.id   AF-A0A8I0JEG7-F1
#
_cell.length_a   1.000
_cell.length_b   1.000
_cell.length_c   1.000
_cell.angle_alpha   90.00
_cell.angle_beta   90.00
_cell.angle_gamma   90.00
#
_symmetry.space_group_name_H-M   'P 1'
#
loop_
_entity.id
_entity.type
_entity.pdbx_description
1 polymer ?
#
loop_
_entity_poly.entity_id
_entity_poly.type
_entity_poly.pdbx_seq_one_letter_code
_entity_poly.pdbx_strand_id
1 'polypeptide(L)'
;MTEPTAQVISITTRKPWHEEQAEKRKARRSASQKKRKELSEAKKDHKHNQLQMLDEIRALVEADKFEGLLIVGRDPKTKNFYNDFVLDVTTVPLNDYYAYSGVLQTLATELQQCATMAPALMSDGTTLDPYVDESEVVYLEGDIDD
;
A
#
# COMPACT_ATOMS: atom_id res chain seq x y z
N MET A 1 -2.60 35.43 -37.97
CA MET A 1 -3.41 34.21 -38.07
C MET A 1 -3.74 33.76 -36.66
N THR A 2 -4.96 34.03 -36.21
CA THR A 2 -5.44 33.73 -34.85
C THR A 2 -5.95 32.29 -34.80
N GLU A 3 -5.43 31.48 -33.88
CA GLU A 3 -5.73 30.06 -33.78
C GLU A 3 -7.24 29.79 -33.53
N PRO A 4 -7.85 28.82 -34.22
CA PRO A 4 -9.31 28.56 -34.20
C PRO A 4 -9.84 28.00 -32.87
N THR A 5 -8.97 27.79 -31.88
CA THR A 5 -9.31 27.19 -30.59
C THR A 5 -9.77 28.23 -29.54
N ALA A 6 -9.61 29.53 -29.82
CA ALA A 6 -9.99 30.62 -28.92
C ALA A 6 -11.52 30.80 -28.76
N GLN A 7 -12.33 30.24 -29.66
CA GLN A 7 -13.79 30.42 -29.69
C GLN A 7 -14.60 29.22 -29.19
N VAL A 8 -13.95 28.16 -28.69
CA VAL A 8 -14.67 26.99 -28.17
C VAL A 8 -15.02 27.25 -26.70
N ILE A 9 -16.32 27.34 -26.37
CA ILE A 9 -16.83 27.52 -25.01
C ILE A 9 -17.26 26.15 -24.49
N SER A 10 -16.85 25.80 -23.27
CA SER A 10 -17.29 24.54 -22.65
C SER A 10 -18.76 24.59 -22.26
N ILE A 11 -19.50 23.54 -22.58
CA ILE A 11 -20.94 23.43 -22.24
C ILE A 11 -21.13 23.28 -20.72
N THR A 12 -20.19 22.63 -20.04
CA THR A 12 -20.23 22.33 -18.60
C THR A 12 -19.89 23.52 -17.71
N THR A 13 -18.90 24.34 -18.07
CA THR A 13 -18.45 25.45 -17.20
C THR A 13 -18.74 26.83 -17.79
N ARG A 14 -19.25 26.91 -19.02
CA ARG A 14 -19.54 28.16 -19.77
C ARG A 14 -18.34 29.11 -19.89
N LYS A 15 -17.13 28.62 -19.61
CA LYS A 15 -15.86 29.32 -19.81
C LYS A 15 -15.23 28.92 -21.14
N PRO A 16 -14.36 29.77 -21.73
CA PRO A 16 -13.51 29.39 -22.84
C PRO A 16 -12.74 28.11 -22.53
N TRP A 17 -12.71 27.17 -23.48
CA TRP A 17 -12.13 25.84 -23.34
C TRP A 17 -10.67 25.86 -22.87
N HIS A 18 -9.89 26.86 -23.31
CA HIS A 18 -8.51 27.05 -22.86
C HIS A 18 -8.38 27.40 -21.39
N GLU A 19 -9.30 28.20 -20.85
CA GLU A 19 -9.32 28.54 -19.43
C GLU A 19 -9.71 27.33 -18.59
N GLU A 20 -10.69 26.53 -19.03
CA GLU A 20 -11.07 25.28 -18.36
C GLU A 20 -9.93 24.25 -18.40
N GLN A 21 -9.26 24.09 -19.54
CA GLN A 21 -8.07 23.23 -19.68
C GLN A 21 -6.92 23.71 -18.78
N ALA A 22 -6.70 25.02 -18.67
CA ALA A 22 -5.70 25.60 -17.79
C ALA A 22 -6.03 25.37 -16.30
N GLU A 23 -7.29 25.57 -15.89
CA GLU A 23 -7.77 25.28 -14.53
C GLU A 23 -7.65 23.78 -14.20
N LYS A 24 -8.08 22.90 -15.10
CA LYS A 24 -7.92 21.43 -14.94
C LYS A 24 -6.45 21.01 -14.85
N ARG A 25 -5.56 21.60 -15.65
CA ARG A 25 -4.10 21.34 -15.57
C ARG A 25 -3.52 21.85 -14.25
N LYS A 26 -3.94 23.03 -13.77
CA LYS A 26 -3.51 23.59 -12.48
C LYS A 26 -4.00 22.74 -11.31
N ALA A 27 -5.26 22.30 -11.33
CA ALA A 27 -5.85 21.41 -10.34
C ALA A 27 -5.20 20.02 -10.31
N ARG A 28 -4.87 19.43 -11.47
CA ARG A 28 -4.12 18.17 -11.54
C ARG A 28 -2.72 18.29 -10.95
N ARG A 29 -2.02 19.40 -11.22
CA ARG A 29 -0.67 19.66 -10.67
C ARG A 29 -0.71 19.83 -9.15
N SER A 30 -1.67 20.60 -8.62
CA SER A 30 -1.80 20.78 -7.17
C SER A 30 -2.22 19.49 -6.45
N ALA A 31 -3.13 18.70 -7.04
CA ALA A 31 -3.51 17.39 -6.50
C ALA A 31 -2.33 16.40 -6.50
N SER A 32 -1.51 16.39 -7.56
CA SER A 32 -0.31 15.55 -7.62
C SER A 32 0.74 15.97 -6.58
N GLN A 33 0.93 17.27 -6.36
CA GLN A 33 1.82 17.79 -5.33
C GLN A 33 1.34 17.45 -3.91
N LYS A 34 0.03 17.61 -3.63
CA LYS A 34 -0.57 17.22 -2.35
C LYS A 34 -0.37 15.73 -2.07
N LYS A 35 -0.72 14.85 -3.01
CA LYS A 35 -0.50 13.40 -2.89
C LYS A 35 0.96 13.05 -2.65
N ARG A 36 1.91 13.70 -3.34
CA ARG A 36 3.35 13.48 -3.10
C ARG A 36 3.79 13.91 -1.70
N LYS A 37 3.24 15.02 -1.18
CA LYS A 37 3.53 15.52 0.15
C LYS A 37 2.97 14.57 1.22
N GLU A 38 1.70 14.17 1.09
CA GLU A 38 1.03 13.20 1.97
C GLU A 38 1.80 11.87 2.00
N LEU A 39 2.18 11.34 0.83
CA LEU A 39 3.00 10.12 0.75
C LEU A 39 4.39 10.29 1.39
N SER A 40 4.97 11.49 1.33
CA SER A 40 6.25 11.77 1.97
C SER A 40 6.14 11.88 3.49
N GLU A 41 5.05 12.46 4.00
CA GLU A 41 4.76 12.55 5.43
C GLU A 41 4.48 11.16 6.00
N ALA A 42 3.60 10.38 5.37
CA ALA A 42 3.31 9.00 5.75
C ALA A 42 4.57 8.12 5.79
N LYS A 43 5.51 8.31 4.86
CA LYS A 43 6.81 7.60 4.88
C LYS A 43 7.69 7.98 6.06
N LYS A 44 7.68 9.26 6.46
CA LYS A 44 8.44 9.72 7.63
C LYS A 44 7.84 9.17 8.91
N ASP A 45 6.52 9.22 9.03
CA ASP A 45 5.80 8.71 10.20
C ASP A 45 6.01 7.20 10.34
N HIS A 46 5.91 6.46 9.24
CA HIS A 46 6.18 5.02 9.24
C HIS A 46 7.61 4.71 9.67
N LYS A 47 8.61 5.45 9.17
CA LYS A 47 10.00 5.29 9.59
C LYS A 47 10.19 5.61 11.08
N HIS A 48 9.53 6.65 11.58
CA HIS A 48 9.59 7.03 12.99
C HIS A 48 9.01 5.93 13.88
N ASN A 49 7.84 5.39 13.53
CA ASN A 49 7.21 4.30 14.27
C ASN A 49 8.08 3.03 14.25
N GLN A 50 8.69 2.69 13.11
CA GLN A 50 9.62 1.56 13.04
C GLN A 50 10.82 1.71 13.99
N LEU A 51 11.41 2.92 14.06
CA LEU A 51 12.53 3.19 14.96
C LEU A 51 12.09 3.13 16.42
N GLN A 52 10.92 3.70 16.75
CA GLN A 52 10.38 3.64 18.10
C GLN A 52 10.14 2.19 18.56
N MET A 53 9.59 1.34 17.70
CA MET A 53 9.41 -0.09 18.02
C MET A 53 10.76 -0.79 18.26
N LEU A 54 11.81 -0.43 17.51
CA LEU A 54 13.15 -0.98 17.76
C LEU A 54 13.72 -0.51 19.10
N ASP A 55 13.47 0.73 19.51
CA ASP A 55 13.88 1.23 20.83
C ASP A 55 13.11 0.53 21.97
N GLU A 56 11.83 0.22 21.78
CA GLU A 56 11.04 -0.58 22.73
C GLU A 56 11.55 -2.01 22.83
N ILE A 57 11.84 -2.66 21.69
CA ILE A 57 12.44 -4.00 21.66
C ILE A 57 13.80 -3.97 22.37
N ARG A 58 14.61 -2.94 22.12
CA ARG A 58 15.89 -2.77 22.80
C ARG A 58 15.71 -2.71 24.32
N ALA A 59 14.77 -1.92 24.82
CA ALA A 59 14.50 -1.84 26.26
C ALA A 59 14.07 -3.18 26.87
N LEU A 60 13.37 -4.02 26.11
CA LEU A 60 12.99 -5.37 26.53
C LEU A 60 14.19 -6.33 26.53
N VAL A 61 15.08 -6.22 25.55
CA VAL A 61 16.35 -6.98 25.52
C VAL A 61 17.23 -6.59 26.70
N GLU A 62 17.40 -5.29 26.98
CA GLU A 62 18.19 -4.81 28.13
C GLU A 62 17.60 -5.23 29.49
N ALA A 63 16.30 -5.54 29.54
CA ALA A 63 15.62 -6.04 30.73
C ALA A 63 15.62 -7.58 30.85
N ASP A 64 16.39 -8.29 30.00
CA ASP A 64 16.46 -9.75 29.92
C ASP A 64 15.08 -10.42 29.74
N LYS A 65 14.14 -9.74 29.05
CA LYS A 65 12.79 -10.26 28.81
C LYS A 65 12.67 -11.09 27.52
N PHE A 66 13.70 -11.09 26.69
CA PHE A 66 13.76 -11.86 25.47
C PHE A 66 14.93 -12.85 25.52
N GLU A 67 14.62 -14.14 25.32
CA GLU A 67 15.62 -15.21 25.19
C GLU A 67 16.19 -15.28 23.77
N GLY A 68 15.51 -14.63 22.81
CA GLY A 68 15.83 -14.71 21.38
C GLY A 68 15.14 -13.63 20.57
N LEU A 69 15.70 -13.30 19.41
CA LEU A 69 15.14 -12.33 18.48
C LEU A 69 15.23 -12.84 17.04
N LEU A 70 14.11 -12.74 16.33
CA LEU A 70 14.02 -12.99 14.90
C LEU A 70 13.59 -11.69 14.20
N ILE A 71 14.39 -11.24 13.24
CA ILE A 71 14.08 -10.06 12.44
C ILE A 71 13.88 -10.49 11.00
N VAL A 72 12.77 -10.06 10.40
CA VAL A 72 12.50 -10.21 8.97
C VAL A 72 12.31 -8.82 8.38
N GLY A 73 13.11 -8.50 7.37
CA GLY A 73 13.07 -7.23 6.65
C GLY A 73 13.03 -7.45 5.14
N ARG A 74 12.45 -6.50 4.41
CA ARG A 74 12.49 -6.48 2.94
C ARG A 74 13.10 -5.17 2.48
N ASP A 75 14.11 -5.26 1.62
CA ASP A 75 14.63 -4.06 0.98
C ASP A 75 13.64 -3.57 -0.09
N PRO A 76 13.12 -2.33 0.01
CA PRO A 76 12.19 -1.79 -0.97
C PRO A 76 12.80 -1.61 -2.36
N LYS A 77 14.13 -1.53 -2.51
CA LYS A 77 14.82 -1.35 -3.81
C LYS A 77 15.06 -2.68 -4.51
N THR A 78 15.80 -3.59 -3.88
CA THR A 78 16.16 -4.88 -4.50
C THR A 78 15.04 -5.92 -4.41
N LYS A 79 14.04 -5.69 -3.55
CA LYS A 79 12.97 -6.65 -3.20
C LYS A 79 13.45 -7.91 -2.47
N ASN A 80 14.74 -7.97 -2.14
CA ASN A 80 15.30 -9.07 -1.36
C ASN A 80 14.78 -9.04 0.07
N PHE A 81 14.53 -10.24 0.59
CA PHE A 81 14.24 -10.45 2.01
C PHE A 81 15.53 -10.76 2.76
N TYR A 82 15.63 -10.20 3.95
CA TYR A 82 16.69 -10.47 4.90
C TYR A 82 16.03 -11.00 6.17
N ASN A 83 16.50 -12.13 6.64
CA ASN A 83 16.09 -12.73 7.89
C ASN A 83 17.34 -12.99 8.74
N ASP A 84 17.28 -12.63 10.01
CA ASP A 84 18.36 -12.90 10.95
C ASP A 84 17.80 -13.47 12.26
N PHE A 85 18.54 -14.41 12.82
CA PHE A 85 18.20 -15.11 14.06
C PHE A 85 19.30 -14.86 15.08
N VAL A 86 18.96 -14.13 16.13
CA VAL A 86 19.84 -13.91 17.26
C VAL A 86 19.30 -14.75 18.42
N LEU A 87 19.92 -15.92 18.60
CA LEU A 87 19.60 -16.85 19.68
C LEU A 87 20.88 -17.10 20.47
N ASP A 88 20.79 -17.01 21.80
CA ASP A 88 21.89 -17.39 22.66
C ASP A 88 21.85 -18.91 22.90
N VAL A 89 22.83 -19.59 22.32
CA VAL A 89 22.95 -21.06 22.37
C VAL A 89 23.25 -21.56 23.79
N THR A 90 23.67 -20.68 24.70
CA THR A 90 23.96 -21.05 26.09
C THR A 90 22.72 -21.06 26.97
N THR A 91 21.69 -20.29 26.60
CA THR A 91 20.45 -20.14 27.37
C THR A 91 19.27 -20.87 26.73
N VAL A 92 19.24 -20.99 25.39
CA VAL A 92 18.12 -21.60 24.66
C VAL A 92 18.41 -23.07 24.30
N PRO A 93 17.62 -24.03 24.82
CA PRO A 93 17.70 -25.44 24.42
C PRO A 93 17.49 -25.63 22.91
N LEU A 94 18.21 -26.59 22.31
CA LEU A 94 18.07 -26.94 20.88
C LEU A 94 16.63 -27.28 20.46
N ASN A 95 15.80 -27.77 21.36
CA ASN A 95 14.40 -28.07 21.07
C ASN A 95 13.56 -26.80 20.80
N ASP A 96 13.94 -25.67 21.38
CA ASP A 96 13.18 -24.42 21.21
C ASP A 96 13.45 -23.75 19.86
N TYR A 97 14.53 -24.13 19.16
CA TYR A 97 14.74 -23.74 17.76
C TYR A 97 13.59 -24.21 16.86
N TYR A 98 13.01 -25.39 17.14
CA TYR A 98 11.85 -25.88 16.40
C TYR A 98 10.60 -25.05 16.70
N ALA A 99 10.48 -24.47 17.90
CA ALA A 99 9.39 -23.56 18.22
C ALA A 99 9.45 -22.29 17.36
N TYR A 100 10.63 -21.67 17.23
CA TYR A 100 10.83 -20.51 16.34
C TYR A 100 10.55 -20.83 14.87
N SER A 101 10.95 -22.01 14.40
CA SER A 101 10.62 -22.49 13.05
C SER A 101 9.10 -22.63 12.84
N GLY A 102 8.38 -23.13 13.85
CA GLY A 102 6.92 -23.25 13.81
C GLY A 102 6.24 -21.88 13.71
N VAL A 103 6.68 -20.91 14.52
CA VAL A 103 6.15 -19.52 14.47
C VAL A 103 6.36 -18.90 13.09
N LEU A 104 7.54 -19.08 12.50
CA LEU A 104 7.82 -18.61 11.14
C LEU A 104 6.88 -19.19 10.09
N GLN A 105 6.57 -20.47 10.20
CA GLN A 105 5.69 -21.15 9.25
C GLN A 105 4.24 -20.67 9.37
N THR A 106 3.77 -20.43 10.60
CA THR A 106 2.47 -19.80 10.84
C THR A 106 2.43 -18.38 10.26
N LEU A 107 3.45 -17.56 10.54
CA LEU A 107 3.55 -16.20 10.03
C LEU A 107 3.59 -16.17 8.49
N ALA A 108 4.31 -17.10 7.85
CA ALA A 108 4.31 -17.24 6.41
C ALA A 108 2.91 -17.57 5.85
N THR A 109 2.15 -18.43 6.55
CA THR A 109 0.78 -18.81 6.17
C THR A 109 -0.18 -17.62 6.28
N GLU A 110 -0.09 -16.85 7.36
CA GLU A 110 -0.90 -15.63 7.55
C GLU A 110 -0.60 -14.57 6.49
N LEU A 111 0.69 -14.33 6.20
CA LEU A 111 1.09 -13.41 5.13
C LEU A 111 0.58 -13.86 3.76
N GLN A 112 0.59 -15.17 3.49
CA GLN A 112 0.05 -15.73 2.26
C GLN A 112 -1.46 -15.47 2.15
N GLN A 113 -2.22 -15.64 3.23
CA GLN A 113 -3.65 -15.34 3.27
C GLN A 113 -3.92 -13.86 3.01
N CYS A 114 -3.17 -12.96 3.68
CA CYS A 114 -3.27 -11.53 3.41
C CYS A 114 -2.95 -11.19 1.95
N ALA A 115 -1.94 -11.83 1.36
CA ALA A 115 -1.58 -11.62 -0.03
C ALA A 115 -2.67 -12.10 -1.01
N THR A 116 -3.35 -13.21 -0.70
CA THR A 116 -4.47 -13.69 -1.53
C THR A 116 -5.71 -12.82 -1.45
N MET A 117 -5.89 -12.06 -0.36
CA MET A 117 -6.95 -11.08 -0.21
C MET A 117 -6.53 -9.67 -0.65
N ALA A 118 -5.36 -9.52 -1.26
CA ALA A 118 -4.93 -8.23 -1.78
C ALA A 118 -5.66 -7.90 -3.10
N PRO A 119 -6.02 -6.62 -3.34
CA PRO A 119 -6.62 -6.21 -4.61
C PRO A 119 -5.72 -6.58 -5.80
N ALA A 120 -6.30 -7.25 -6.78
CA ALA A 120 -5.60 -7.74 -7.96
C ALA A 120 -5.96 -6.89 -9.19
N LEU A 121 -4.95 -6.54 -9.99
CA LEU A 121 -5.18 -5.93 -11.31
C LEU A 121 -5.45 -7.05 -12.32
N MET A 122 -6.64 -7.07 -12.89
CA MET A 122 -7.06 -8.05 -13.87
C MET A 122 -6.55 -7.66 -15.27
N SER A 123 -6.52 -8.63 -16.20
CA SER A 123 -6.00 -8.45 -17.57
C SER A 123 -6.85 -7.49 -18.42
N ASP A 124 -8.10 -7.26 -18.03
CA ASP A 124 -9.01 -6.27 -18.60
C ASP A 124 -8.77 -4.84 -18.07
N GLY A 125 -7.81 -4.68 -17.15
CA GLY A 125 -7.46 -3.40 -16.53
C GLY A 125 -8.35 -3.01 -15.35
N THR A 126 -9.31 -3.85 -14.95
CA THR A 126 -10.13 -3.63 -13.76
C THR A 126 -9.35 -4.02 -12.50
N THR A 127 -9.69 -3.39 -11.37
CA THR A 127 -9.12 -3.76 -10.07
C THR A 127 -10.16 -4.61 -9.35
N LEU A 128 -9.87 -5.89 -9.14
CA LEU A 128 -10.67 -6.76 -8.31
C LEU A 128 -10.24 -6.53 -6.87
N ASP A 129 -10.98 -5.70 -6.15
CA ASP A 129 -10.81 -5.48 -4.72
C ASP A 129 -11.80 -6.39 -3.97
N PRO A 130 -11.33 -7.41 -3.24
CA PRO A 130 -12.22 -8.32 -2.52
C PRO A 130 -13.00 -7.66 -1.35
N TYR A 131 -12.72 -6.40 -1.04
CA TYR A 131 -13.45 -5.62 -0.03
C TYR A 131 -14.46 -4.62 -0.61
N VAL A 132 -14.55 -4.51 -1.94
CA VAL A 132 -15.56 -3.68 -2.61
C VAL A 132 -16.72 -4.58 -3.01
N ASP A 133 -17.90 -4.34 -2.42
CA ASP A 133 -19.13 -5.05 -2.76
C ASP A 133 -19.37 -5.03 -4.27
N GLU A 134 -19.78 -6.17 -4.84
CA GLU A 134 -20.11 -6.30 -6.25
C GLU A 134 -21.13 -5.23 -6.63
N SER A 135 -20.79 -4.38 -7.60
CA SER A 135 -21.74 -3.41 -8.14
C SER A 135 -22.95 -4.17 -8.67
N GLU A 136 -24.12 -3.95 -8.08
CA GLU A 136 -25.40 -4.48 -8.58
C GLU A 136 -25.47 -4.24 -10.08
N VAL A 137 -25.43 -5.33 -10.86
CA VAL A 137 -25.61 -5.27 -12.30
C VAL A 137 -27.07 -4.91 -12.55
N VAL A 138 -27.33 -3.61 -12.76
CA VAL A 138 -28.65 -3.15 -13.19
C VAL A 138 -28.81 -3.55 -14.65
N TYR A 139 -29.53 -4.64 -14.89
CA TYR A 139 -30.02 -4.97 -16.22
C TYR A 139 -31.06 -3.93 -16.62
N LEU A 140 -30.70 -3.03 -17.52
CA LEU A 140 -31.69 -2.27 -18.29
C LEU A 140 -32.32 -3.27 -19.27
N GLU A 141 -33.41 -3.92 -18.85
CA GLU A 141 -34.30 -4.59 -19.78
C GLU A 141 -34.75 -3.52 -20.79
N GLY A 142 -34.35 -3.69 -22.04
CA GLY A 142 -34.74 -2.81 -23.11
C GLY A 142 -36.22 -2.97 -23.38
N ASP A 143 -36.98 -1.89 -23.24
CA ASP A 143 -38.28 -1.73 -23.85
C ASP A 143 -38.11 -1.95 -25.36
N ILE A 144 -38.46 -3.15 -25.83
CA ILE A 144 -38.74 -3.41 -27.24
C ILE A 144 -40.20 -3.02 -27.41
N ASP A 145 -40.42 -1.82 -27.94
CA ASP A 145 -41.71 -1.33 -28.41
C ASP A 145 -42.29 -2.32 -29.44
N ASP A 146 -43.49 -2.85 -29.17
CA ASP A 146 -44.41 -3.47 -30.13
C ASP A 146 -45.51 -2.47 -30.52
#